data_AF-A0A5C8CVN2-F1
#
_entry.id   AF-A0A5C8CVN2-F1
#
_cell.length_a   1.000
_cell.length_b   1.000
_cell.length_c   1.000
_cell.angle_alpha   90.00
_cell.angle_beta   90.00
_cell.angle_gamma   90.00
#
_symmetry.space_group_name_H-M   'P 1'
#
loop_
_entity.id
_entity.type
_entity.pdbx_description
1 polymer ?
#
loop_
_entity_poly.entity_id
_entity_poly.type
_entity_poly.pdbx_seq_one_letter_code
_entity_poly.pdbx_strand_id
1 'polypeptide(L)'
;MNVVPPPLPVSSLASPSRGRRISCAVAIFLVFVFVGPPVGALAFMLSIALIGMGLKVDLAGLSWIGLFAMIYAVPLSYFIGIGPAAVGGLMVGIRQAFYGSIRWSVAMLIGLGIGIGVMILSGKSMPPGLSDTEHPDYLPVMVITCFIATMVCWAIVRTWHFGPQGRAEAIA
;
A
#
# COMPACT_ATOMS: atom_id res chain seq x y z
N MET A 1 -53.13 1.61 -31.36
CA MET A 1 -52.35 0.45 -30.88
C MET A 1 -50.90 0.90 -30.77
N ASN A 2 -50.42 1.21 -29.56
CA ASN A 2 -49.04 1.63 -29.33
C ASN A 2 -48.15 0.39 -29.29
N VAL A 3 -47.36 0.18 -30.34
CA VAL A 3 -46.36 -0.88 -30.40
C VAL A 3 -45.17 -0.41 -29.56
N VAL A 4 -45.09 -0.89 -28.32
CA VAL A 4 -43.90 -0.71 -27.48
C VAL A 4 -42.78 -1.56 -28.08
N PRO A 5 -41.65 -0.97 -28.53
CA PRO A 5 -40.54 -1.75 -29.05
C PRO A 5 -39.97 -2.65 -27.95
N PRO A 6 -39.52 -3.87 -28.29
CA PRO A 6 -38.95 -4.79 -27.30
C PRO A 6 -37.73 -4.15 -26.63
N PRO A 7 -37.51 -4.38 -25.32
CA PRO A 7 -36.30 -3.92 -24.64
C PRO A 7 -35.09 -4.49 -25.37
N LEU A 8 -34.15 -3.61 -25.71
CA LEU A 8 -32.90 -4.00 -26.37
C LEU A 8 -32.26 -5.15 -25.58
N PRO A 9 -31.77 -6.21 -26.25
CA PRO A 9 -31.06 -7.26 -25.57
C PRO A 9 -29.88 -6.62 -24.84
N VAL A 10 -29.76 -6.93 -23.55
CA VAL A 10 -28.60 -6.61 -22.70
C VAL A 10 -27.39 -7.32 -23.32
N SER A 11 -26.90 -6.74 -24.39
CA SER A 11 -25.82 -7.27 -25.21
C SER A 11 -24.59 -7.25 -24.33
N SER A 12 -24.23 -8.45 -23.87
CA SER A 12 -22.88 -8.76 -23.42
C SER A 12 -22.44 -8.05 -22.13
N LEU A 13 -22.92 -8.57 -21.00
CA LEU A 13 -22.04 -8.77 -19.84
C LEU A 13 -20.91 -9.75 -20.22
N ALA A 14 -20.08 -9.39 -21.20
CA ALA A 14 -18.84 -10.10 -21.46
C ALA A 14 -18.03 -10.01 -20.18
N SER A 15 -17.85 -11.15 -19.51
CA SER A 15 -16.92 -11.27 -18.40
C SER A 15 -15.60 -10.61 -18.83
N PRO A 16 -15.02 -9.70 -18.04
CA PRO A 16 -13.83 -8.98 -18.46
C PRO A 16 -12.76 -9.98 -18.89
N SER A 17 -12.21 -9.77 -20.08
CA SER A 17 -11.21 -10.66 -20.69
C SER A 17 -10.07 -10.89 -19.71
N ARG A 18 -9.50 -12.12 -19.70
CA ARG A 18 -8.39 -12.47 -18.80
C ARG A 18 -7.25 -11.44 -18.87
N GLY A 19 -6.96 -10.91 -20.06
CA GLY A 19 -5.96 -9.86 -20.26
C GLY A 19 -6.23 -8.56 -19.48
N ARG A 20 -7.50 -8.14 -19.39
CA ARG A 20 -7.88 -6.93 -18.66
C ARG A 20 -7.73 -7.10 -17.13
N ARG A 21 -8.03 -8.29 -16.63
CA ARG A 21 -7.81 -8.65 -15.21
C ARG A 21 -6.33 -8.68 -14.86
N ILE A 22 -5.50 -9.28 -15.74
CA ILE A 22 -4.04 -9.32 -15.56
C ILE A 22 -3.47 -7.90 -15.62
N SER A 23 -3.91 -7.08 -16.57
CA SER A 23 -3.51 -5.67 -16.64
C SER A 23 -3.89 -4.88 -15.38
N CYS A 24 -5.02 -5.21 -14.73
CA CYS A 24 -5.37 -4.67 -13.41
C CYS A 24 -4.32 -5.01 -12.36
N ALA A 25 -4.05 -6.31 -12.22
CA ALA A 25 -3.17 -6.83 -11.19
C ALA A 25 -1.76 -6.26 -11.36
N VAL A 26 -1.30 -6.16 -12.61
CA VAL A 26 -0.01 -5.53 -12.95
C VAL A 26 -0.01 -4.05 -12.61
N ALA A 27 -1.06 -3.29 -12.96
CA ALA A 27 -1.14 -1.87 -12.61
C ALA A 27 -1.13 -1.65 -11.09
N ILE A 28 -1.89 -2.43 -10.33
CA ILE A 28 -1.92 -2.38 -8.86
C ILE A 28 -0.55 -2.73 -8.28
N PHE A 29 0.08 -3.78 -8.79
CA PHE A 29 1.42 -4.19 -8.39
C PHE A 29 2.43 -3.05 -8.62
N LEU A 30 2.40 -2.41 -9.79
CA LEU A 30 3.28 -1.29 -10.09
C LEU A 30 3.03 -0.11 -9.15
N VAL A 31 1.78 0.22 -8.83
CA VAL A 31 1.47 1.27 -7.84
C VAL A 31 2.11 0.95 -6.50
N PHE A 32 1.97 -0.28 -6.00
CA PHE A 32 2.60 -0.67 -4.74
C PHE A 32 4.13 -0.59 -4.81
N VAL A 33 4.75 -1.04 -5.89
CA VAL A 33 6.21 -1.02 -6.05
C VAL A 33 6.77 0.39 -6.18
N PHE A 34 6.09 1.30 -6.88
CA PHE A 34 6.57 2.68 -7.09
C PHE A 34 6.17 3.65 -5.97
N VAL A 35 5.02 3.44 -5.32
CA VAL A 35 4.48 4.34 -4.30
C VAL A 35 4.75 3.82 -2.90
N GLY A 36 4.74 2.50 -2.70
CA GLY A 36 4.95 1.87 -1.39
C GLY A 36 6.26 2.24 -0.73
N PRO A 37 7.43 2.07 -1.38
CA PRO A 37 8.72 2.38 -0.77
C PRO A 37 8.89 3.86 -0.40
N PRO A 38 8.57 4.85 -1.27
CA PRO A 38 8.63 6.26 -0.89
C PRO A 38 7.68 6.61 0.27
N VAL A 39 6.43 6.12 0.24
CA VAL A 39 5.46 6.38 1.31
C VAL A 39 5.89 5.75 2.64
N GLY A 40 6.41 4.52 2.60
CA GLY A 40 6.93 3.84 3.78
C GLY A 40 8.14 4.57 4.37
N ALA A 41 9.05 5.07 3.54
CA ALA A 41 10.21 5.85 3.97
C ALA A 41 9.82 7.16 4.65
N LEU A 42 8.86 7.88 4.05
CA LEU A 42 8.34 9.12 4.63
C LEU A 42 7.67 8.85 5.98
N ALA A 43 6.83 7.82 6.06
CA ALA A 43 6.20 7.42 7.31
C ALA A 43 7.24 7.03 8.38
N PHE A 44 8.32 6.35 7.98
CA PHE A 44 9.39 5.93 8.89
C PHE A 44 10.13 7.13 9.45
N MET A 45 10.59 8.02 8.57
CA MET A 45 11.34 9.22 8.95
C MET A 45 10.50 10.16 9.81
N LEU A 46 9.21 10.33 9.49
CA LEU A 46 8.28 11.08 10.33
C LEU A 46 8.09 10.45 11.71
N SER A 47 7.97 9.12 11.78
CA SER A 47 7.81 8.41 13.05
C SER A 47 9.04 8.55 13.93
N ILE A 48 10.25 8.37 13.37
CA ILE A 48 11.51 8.54 14.11
C ILE A 48 11.71 10.01 14.51
N ALA A 49 11.37 10.98 13.65
CA ALA A 49 11.46 12.40 13.99
C ALA A 49 10.54 12.76 15.17
N LEU A 50 9.30 12.23 15.19
CA LEU A 50 8.37 12.43 16.30
C LEU A 50 8.87 11.82 17.61
N ILE A 51 9.46 10.62 17.55
CA ILE A 51 10.03 9.94 18.73
C ILE A 51 11.27 10.70 19.23
N GLY A 52 12.16 11.09 18.32
CA GLY A 52 13.43 11.74 18.66
C GLY A 52 13.31 13.21 19.10
N MET A 53 12.35 13.97 18.57
CA MET A 53 12.13 15.38 18.94
C MET A 53 11.16 15.56 20.12
N GLY A 54 10.38 14.54 20.47
CA GLY A 54 9.33 14.64 21.49
C GLY A 54 8.22 15.64 21.13
N LEU A 55 7.47 16.14 22.12
CA LEU A 55 6.34 17.07 21.92
C LEU A 55 6.73 18.48 21.44
N LYS A 56 8.02 18.80 21.36
CA LYS A 56 8.54 20.07 20.86
C LYS A 56 8.97 19.92 19.40
N VAL A 57 8.01 19.64 18.54
CA VAL A 57 8.26 19.49 17.10
C VAL A 57 8.30 20.88 16.47
N ASP A 58 9.49 21.33 16.07
CA ASP A 58 9.61 22.51 15.23
C ASP A 58 9.32 22.14 13.77
N LEU A 59 8.40 22.86 13.14
CA LEU A 59 7.94 22.62 11.78
C LEU A 59 9.10 22.77 10.77
N ALA A 60 10.04 23.68 11.06
CA ALA A 60 11.23 23.89 10.23
C ALA A 60 12.16 22.66 10.26
N GLY A 61 12.44 22.12 11.45
CA GLY A 61 13.22 20.89 11.63
C GLY A 61 12.57 19.66 10.99
N LEU A 62 11.25 19.54 11.11
CA LEU A 62 10.48 18.46 10.49
C LEU A 62 10.52 18.55 8.96
N SER A 63 10.44 19.76 8.39
CA SER A 63 10.54 19.97 6.94
C SER A 63 11.92 19.59 6.40
N TRP A 64 12.98 19.88 7.16
CA TRP A 64 14.35 19.57 6.79
C TRP A 64 14.59 18.06 6.81
N ILE A 65 14.14 17.38 7.87
CA ILE A 65 14.20 15.91 7.96
C ILE A 65 13.40 15.25 6.83
N GLY A 66 12.22 15.78 6.49
CA GLY A 66 11.43 15.32 5.35
C GLY A 66 12.14 15.51 4.01
N LEU A 67 12.87 16.62 3.83
CA LEU A 67 13.66 16.90 2.62
C LEU A 67 14.83 15.92 2.48
N PHE A 68 15.60 15.72 3.57
CA PHE A 68 16.70 14.75 3.59
C PHE A 68 16.21 13.31 3.43
N ALA A 69 15.02 12.99 3.96
CA ALA A 69 14.34 11.73 3.71
C ALA A 69 14.00 11.55 2.22
N MET A 70 13.51 12.57 1.53
CA MET A 70 13.21 12.44 0.09
C MET A 70 14.46 12.23 -0.76
N ILE A 71 15.60 12.83 -0.39
CA ILE A 71 16.85 12.72 -1.15
C ILE A 71 17.55 11.38 -0.90
N TYR A 72 17.67 10.95 0.36
CA TYR A 72 18.45 9.77 0.75
C TYR A 72 17.60 8.55 1.10
N ALA A 73 16.43 8.75 1.71
CA ALA A 73 15.58 7.64 2.14
C ALA A 73 14.77 7.04 0.98
N VAL A 74 14.48 7.79 -0.10
CA VAL A 74 13.78 7.22 -1.27
C VAL A 74 14.63 6.16 -1.98
N PRO A 75 15.91 6.39 -2.34
CA PRO A 75 16.74 5.33 -2.93
C PRO A 75 16.93 4.13 -1.99
N LEU A 76 17.19 4.40 -0.71
CA LEU A 76 17.37 3.35 0.31
C LEU A 76 16.10 2.54 0.55
N SER A 77 14.93 3.17 0.48
CA SER A 77 13.67 2.47 0.69
C SER A 77 13.32 1.51 -0.43
N TYR A 78 13.81 1.73 -1.65
CA TYR A 78 13.69 0.71 -2.69
C TYR A 78 14.51 -0.54 -2.38
N PHE A 79 15.70 -0.42 -1.78
CA PHE A 79 16.49 -1.60 -1.41
C PHE A 79 15.86 -2.42 -0.30
N ILE A 80 15.21 -1.76 0.66
CA ILE A 80 14.65 -2.42 1.86
C ILE A 80 13.17 -2.77 1.68
N GLY A 81 12.40 -1.85 1.09
CA GLY A 81 10.94 -1.87 1.04
C GLY A 81 10.32 -2.45 -0.23
N ILE A 82 11.11 -2.73 -1.29
CA ILE A 82 10.55 -3.29 -2.54
C ILE A 82 9.97 -4.70 -2.35
N GLY A 83 10.58 -5.52 -1.50
CA GLY A 83 10.08 -6.86 -1.19
C GLY A 83 8.68 -6.83 -0.55
N PRO A 84 8.53 -6.14 0.60
CA PRO A 84 7.23 -5.96 1.25
C PRO A 84 6.18 -5.32 0.32
N ALA A 85 6.58 -4.31 -0.44
CA ALA A 85 5.70 -3.63 -1.39
C ALA A 85 5.23 -4.56 -2.53
N ALA A 86 6.13 -5.36 -3.09
CA ALA A 86 5.81 -6.33 -4.13
C ALA A 86 4.82 -7.39 -3.63
N VAL A 87 5.03 -7.92 -2.41
CA VAL A 87 4.11 -8.89 -1.79
C VAL A 87 2.73 -8.26 -1.58
N GLY A 88 2.66 -7.06 -1.01
CA GLY A 88 1.39 -6.34 -0.82
C GLY A 88 0.68 -6.05 -2.13
N GLY A 89 1.41 -5.56 -3.13
CA GLY A 89 0.88 -5.27 -4.47
C GLY A 89 0.36 -6.50 -5.19
N LEU A 90 1.04 -7.65 -5.04
CA LEU A 90 0.62 -8.91 -5.64
C LEU A 90 -0.62 -9.49 -4.93
N MET A 91 -0.66 -9.47 -3.59
CA MET A 91 -1.83 -9.91 -2.82
C MET A 91 -3.06 -9.05 -3.14
N VAL A 92 -2.91 -7.72 -3.12
CA VAL A 92 -3.99 -6.77 -3.42
C VAL A 92 -4.38 -6.85 -4.89
N GLY A 93 -3.41 -6.94 -5.81
CA GLY A 93 -3.64 -7.02 -7.25
C GLY A 93 -4.37 -8.29 -7.68
N ILE A 94 -3.94 -9.47 -7.19
CA ILE A 94 -4.63 -10.73 -7.46
C ILE A 94 -6.03 -10.71 -6.84
N ARG A 95 -6.16 -10.26 -5.59
CA ARG A 95 -7.46 -10.20 -4.92
C ARG A 95 -8.43 -9.28 -5.67
N GLN A 96 -8.01 -8.08 -6.07
CA GLN A 96 -8.84 -7.15 -6.84
C GLN A 96 -9.16 -7.64 -8.26
N ALA A 97 -8.21 -8.29 -8.93
CA ALA A 97 -8.38 -8.76 -10.31
C ALA A 97 -9.30 -9.98 -10.42
N PHE A 98 -9.32 -10.86 -9.41
CA PHE A 98 -10.07 -12.12 -9.46
C PHE A 98 -11.33 -12.14 -8.59
N TYR A 99 -11.33 -11.47 -7.44
CA TYR A 99 -12.39 -11.58 -6.43
C TYR A 99 -13.14 -10.27 -6.13
N GLY A 100 -12.75 -9.16 -6.75
CA GLY A 100 -13.44 -7.88 -6.63
C GLY A 100 -12.89 -6.94 -5.54
N SER A 101 -13.71 -5.97 -5.14
CA SER A 101 -13.31 -4.90 -4.22
C SER A 101 -12.75 -5.44 -2.90
N ILE A 102 -11.69 -4.80 -2.42
CA ILE A 102 -11.07 -5.12 -1.12
C ILE A 102 -11.66 -4.19 -0.08
N ARG A 103 -12.35 -4.77 0.91
CA ARG A 103 -12.81 -4.05 2.10
C ARG A 103 -11.62 -3.53 2.91
N TRP A 104 -11.82 -2.39 3.57
CA TRP A 104 -10.79 -1.74 4.38
C TRP A 104 -10.15 -2.67 5.42
N SER A 105 -10.95 -3.51 6.09
CA SER A 105 -10.46 -4.49 7.08
C SER A 105 -9.47 -5.50 6.49
N VAL A 106 -9.67 -5.92 5.24
CA VAL A 106 -8.76 -6.87 4.56
C VAL A 106 -7.46 -6.17 4.18
N ALA A 107 -7.53 -4.92 3.72
CA ALA A 107 -6.34 -4.12 3.45
C ALA A 107 -5.53 -3.88 4.74
N MET A 108 -6.20 -3.67 5.89
CA MET A 108 -5.54 -3.54 7.19
C MET A 108 -4.80 -4.82 7.57
N LEU A 109 -5.45 -5.98 7.42
CA LEU A 109 -4.85 -7.28 7.72
C LEU A 109 -3.63 -7.56 6.82
N ILE A 110 -3.68 -7.17 5.54
CA ILE A 110 -2.53 -7.29 4.63
C ILE A 110 -1.38 -6.40 5.11
N GLY A 111 -1.65 -5.13 5.40
CA GLY A 111 -0.61 -4.20 5.86
C GLY A 111 0.02 -4.63 7.19
N LEU A 112 -0.81 -5.07 8.14
CA LEU A 112 -0.35 -5.57 9.44
C LEU A 112 0.43 -6.89 9.28
N GLY A 113 -0.06 -7.81 8.46
CA GLY A 113 0.58 -9.09 8.19
C GLY A 113 1.94 -8.93 7.51
N ILE A 114 2.06 -8.01 6.55
CA ILE A 114 3.34 -7.67 5.92
C ILE A 114 4.27 -7.03 6.96
N GLY A 115 3.79 -6.07 7.76
CA GLY A 115 4.58 -5.45 8.82
C GLY A 115 5.15 -6.47 9.82
N ILE A 116 4.30 -7.37 10.32
CA ILE A 116 4.70 -8.45 11.25
C ILE A 116 5.64 -9.44 10.55
N GLY A 117 5.37 -9.81 9.30
CA GLY A 117 6.22 -10.74 8.54
C GLY A 117 7.63 -10.17 8.33
N VAL A 118 7.73 -8.89 7.97
CA VAL A 118 9.01 -8.18 7.86
C VAL A 118 9.70 -8.12 9.20
N MET A 119 8.98 -7.85 10.29
CA MET A 119 9.54 -7.84 11.65
C MET A 119 10.16 -9.20 12.03
N ILE A 120 9.46 -10.31 11.78
CA ILE A 120 9.94 -11.66 12.08
C ILE A 120 11.19 -12.01 11.24
N LEU A 121 11.18 -11.66 9.95
CA LEU A 121 12.31 -11.91 9.05
C LEU A 121 13.52 -11.03 9.41
N SER A 122 13.28 -9.76 9.71
CA SER A 122 14.32 -8.75 10.00
C SER A 122 14.97 -8.98 11.36
N GLY A 123 14.25 -9.53 12.34
CA GLY A 123 14.82 -9.98 13.62
C GLY A 123 15.91 -11.05 13.48
N LYS A 124 16.07 -11.63 12.28
CA LYS A 124 17.12 -12.61 11.95
C LYS A 124 18.14 -12.11 10.91
N SER A 125 17.89 -10.97 10.24
CA SER A 125 18.58 -10.62 8.98
C SER A 125 18.84 -9.12 8.75
N MET A 126 18.69 -8.24 9.75
CA MET A 126 19.12 -6.84 9.57
C MET A 126 20.64 -6.74 9.44
N PRO A 127 21.16 -5.97 8.46
CA PRO A 127 22.58 -5.66 8.35
C PRO A 127 23.06 -4.94 9.62
N PRO A 128 24.28 -5.24 10.12
CA PRO A 128 24.74 -4.86 11.46
C PRO A 128 24.83 -3.35 11.75
N GLY A 129 24.57 -2.47 10.77
CA GLY A 129 24.53 -1.02 10.94
C GLY A 129 23.15 -0.43 11.29
N LEU A 130 22.07 -1.21 11.25
CA LEU A 130 20.73 -0.82 11.78
C LEU A 130 20.32 -1.63 13.02
N SER A 131 21.19 -2.55 13.45
CA SER A 131 20.96 -3.50 14.53
C SER A 131 21.51 -2.99 15.86
N ASP A 132 21.43 -1.69 16.14
CA ASP A 132 21.71 -1.18 17.48
C ASP A 132 20.53 -1.57 18.37
N THR A 133 20.68 -2.75 18.96
CA THR A 133 19.81 -3.44 19.90
C THR A 133 19.56 -2.68 21.22
N GLU A 134 19.94 -1.41 21.32
CA GLU A 134 19.77 -0.60 22.54
C GLU A 134 18.42 0.12 22.60
N HIS A 135 17.65 0.26 21.52
CA HIS A 135 16.34 0.94 21.55
C HIS A 135 15.22 0.06 20.94
N PRO A 136 14.29 -0.47 21.76
CA PRO A 136 13.17 -1.32 21.31
C PRO A 136 12.11 -0.59 20.47
N ASP A 137 12.24 0.73 20.28
CA ASP A 137 11.21 1.58 19.67
C ASP A 137 11.16 1.50 18.13
N TYR A 138 12.18 0.96 17.46
CA TYR A 138 12.21 0.84 15.99
C TYR A 138 11.30 -0.28 15.44
N LEU A 139 11.04 -1.29 16.28
CA LEU A 139 10.22 -2.45 15.95
C LEU A 139 8.75 -2.10 15.65
N PRO A 140 8.03 -1.35 16.51
CA PRO A 140 6.67 -0.92 16.20
C PRO A 140 6.62 0.05 15.02
N VAL A 141 7.68 0.85 14.80
CA VAL A 141 7.74 1.82 13.70
C VAL A 141 7.69 1.13 12.34
N MET A 142 8.45 0.04 12.12
CA MET A 142 8.38 -0.70 10.86
C MET A 142 6.98 -1.24 10.52
N VAL A 143 6.25 -1.72 11.54
CA VAL A 143 4.88 -2.23 11.35
C VAL A 143 3.95 -1.09 10.96
N ILE A 144 4.05 0.06 11.64
CA ILE A 144 3.25 1.25 11.36
C ILE A 144 3.52 1.76 9.94
N THR A 145 4.78 1.76 9.49
CA THR A 145 5.14 2.27 8.16
C THR A 145 4.65 1.36 7.04
N CYS A 146 4.78 0.05 7.20
CA CYS A 146 4.22 -0.93 6.26
C CYS A 146 2.69 -0.83 6.21
N PHE A 147 2.06 -0.60 7.36
CA PHE A 147 0.62 -0.39 7.45
C PHE A 147 0.18 0.87 6.71
N ILE A 148 0.82 2.03 6.95
CA ILE A 148 0.51 3.30 6.27
C ILE A 148 0.73 3.18 4.76
N ALA A 149 1.87 2.63 4.33
CA ALA A 149 2.16 2.45 2.92
C ALA A 149 1.10 1.57 2.22
N THR A 150 0.70 0.47 2.86
CA THR A 150 -0.35 -0.42 2.33
C THR A 150 -1.71 0.28 2.27
N MET A 151 -2.07 1.06 3.29
CA MET A 151 -3.32 1.83 3.32
C MET A 151 -3.36 2.89 2.23
N VAL A 152 -2.27 3.64 2.03
CA VAL A 152 -2.17 4.67 0.99
C VAL A 152 -2.22 4.02 -0.40
N CYS A 153 -1.44 2.96 -0.63
CA CYS A 153 -1.47 2.26 -1.92
C CYS A 153 -2.84 1.65 -2.19
N TRP A 154 -3.49 1.04 -1.20
CA TRP A 154 -4.88 0.56 -1.31
C TRP A 154 -5.85 1.69 -1.60
N ALA A 155 -5.75 2.84 -0.92
CA ALA A 155 -6.66 3.98 -1.12
C ALA A 155 -6.60 4.52 -2.56
N ILE A 156 -5.42 4.47 -3.20
CA ILE A 156 -5.24 4.83 -4.61
C ILE A 156 -5.94 3.83 -5.53
N VAL A 157 -5.77 2.53 -5.27
CA VAL A 157 -6.26 1.48 -6.18
C VAL A 157 -7.66 0.96 -5.88
N ARG A 158 -8.29 1.33 -4.75
CA ARG A 158 -9.58 0.76 -4.29
C ARG A 158 -10.73 0.96 -5.27
N THR A 159 -10.64 1.96 -6.13
CA THR A 159 -11.68 2.27 -7.12
C THR A 159 -11.42 1.61 -8.48
N TRP A 160 -10.27 0.96 -8.68
CA TRP A 160 -9.81 0.43 -9.96
C TRP A 160 -10.30 -1.00 -10.24
N HIS A 161 -11.58 -1.26 -9.98
CA HIS A 161 -12.18 -2.58 -10.15
C HIS A 161 -12.80 -2.78 -11.55
N PHE A 162 -12.59 -3.96 -12.14
CA PHE A 162 -13.27 -4.40 -13.36
C PHE A 162 -14.66 -4.97 -13.06
N GLY A 163 -15.62 -4.09 -12.75
CA GLY A 163 -17.03 -4.44 -12.58
C GLY A 163 -17.88 -3.28 -12.02
N PRO A 164 -19.19 -3.24 -12.28
CA PRO A 164 -20.08 -2.12 -11.92
C PRO A 164 -20.24 -1.86 -10.40
N GLN A 165 -19.65 -2.70 -9.55
CA GLN A 165 -19.75 -2.60 -8.08
C GLN A 165 -18.81 -1.53 -7.46
N GLY A 166 -17.80 -1.05 -8.19
CA GLY A 166 -16.83 -0.09 -7.66
C GLY A 166 -17.41 1.28 -7.28
N ARG A 167 -18.60 1.63 -7.78
CA ARG A 167 -19.29 2.89 -7.46
C ARG A 167 -20.32 2.77 -6.33
N ALA A 168 -20.84 1.56 -6.07
CA ALA A 168 -21.85 1.32 -5.06
C ALA A 168 -21.23 1.01 -3.68
N GLU A 169 -20.09 0.31 -3.63
CA GLU A 169 -19.37 0.04 -2.37
C GLU A 169 -18.44 1.18 -1.94
N ALA A 170 -18.18 2.18 -2.78
CA ALA A 170 -17.39 3.35 -2.39
C ALA A 170 -18.15 4.34 -1.47
N ILE A 171 -19.44 4.10 -1.25
CA ILE A 171 -20.37 4.97 -0.50
C ILE A 171 -21.00 4.22 0.70
N ALA A 172 -20.67 2.93 0.90
CA ALA A 172 -21.23 2.08 1.94
C ALA A 172 -20.20 1.71 3.02
#